data_AF-A0A1B8VDS4-F1
#
_entry.id   AF-A0A1B8VDS4-F1
#
_cell.length_a   1.000
_cell.length_b   1.000
_cell.length_c   1.000
_cell.angle_alpha   90.00
_cell.angle_beta   90.00
_cell.angle_gamma   90.00
#
_symmetry.space_group_name_H-M   'P 1'
#
loop_
_entity.id
_entity.type
_entity.pdbx_description
1 polymer ?
#
loop_
_entity_poly.entity_id
_entity_poly.type
_entity_poly.pdbx_seq_one_letter_code
_entity_poly.pdbx_strand_id
1 'polypeptide(L)'
;MKKLIGLAIVVIVAIAIYTQITIFVVPPIGAVPEGRTVIMLRLNKTNFIDSADAMCERIQGGVSLLCRGFTMAAVVNNTTILARLPYSRSLYLVSTGGKTYDR
;
A
#
# COMPACT_ATOMS: atom_id res chain seq x y z
N MET A 1 8.12 -19.84 31.17
CA MET A 1 7.69 -20.59 29.96
C MET A 1 6.41 -20.04 29.33
N LYS A 2 5.26 -19.95 30.01
CA LYS A 2 4.01 -19.41 29.43
C LYS A 2 4.13 -17.98 28.83
N LYS A 3 4.87 -17.08 29.49
CA LYS A 3 5.14 -15.72 28.98
C LYS A 3 5.97 -15.70 27.70
N LEU A 4 6.92 -16.64 27.56
CA LEU A 4 7.75 -16.79 26.35
C LEU A 4 6.92 -17.34 25.18
N ILE A 5 6.01 -18.28 25.44
CA ILE A 5 5.08 -18.80 24.44
C ILE A 5 4.11 -17.70 23.97
N GLY A 6 3.56 -16.93 24.91
CA GLY A 6 2.70 -15.78 24.58
C GLY A 6 3.43 -14.75 23.71
N LEU A 7 4.67 -14.40 24.07
CA LEU A 7 5.49 -13.49 23.27
C LEU A 7 5.76 -14.05 21.87
N ALA A 8 6.12 -15.33 21.76
CA ALA A 8 6.38 -15.99 20.48
C ALA A 8 5.15 -15.95 19.57
N ILE A 9 3.95 -16.22 20.10
CA ILE A 9 2.71 -16.15 19.34
C ILE A 9 2.46 -14.74 18.82
N VAL A 10 2.63 -13.71 19.66
CA VAL A 10 2.45 -12.31 19.24
C VAL A 10 3.42 -11.94 18.11
N VAL A 11 4.68 -12.35 18.21
CA VAL A 11 5.69 -12.10 17.17
C VAL A 11 5.32 -12.81 15.86
N ILE A 12 4.91 -14.08 15.93
CA ILE A 12 4.48 -14.84 14.73
C ILE A 12 3.28 -14.16 14.06
N VAL A 13 2.28 -13.75 14.83
CA VAL A 13 1.10 -13.06 14.30
C VAL A 13 1.49 -11.72 13.68
N ALA A 14 2.37 -10.95 14.32
CA ALA A 14 2.85 -9.68 13.77
C ALA A 14 3.59 -9.88 12.44
N ILE A 15 4.44 -10.92 12.34
CA ILE A 15 5.14 -11.27 11.10
C ILE A 15 4.15 -11.70 10.02
N ALA A 16 3.14 -12.49 10.37
CA ALA A 16 2.10 -12.92 9.43
C ALA A 16 1.33 -11.71 8.87
N ILE A 17 0.89 -10.78 9.74
CA ILE A 17 0.23 -9.55 9.31
C ILE A 17 1.15 -8.72 8.41
N TYR A 18 2.41 -8.56 8.83
CA TYR A 18 3.40 -7.79 8.08
C TYR A 18 3.67 -8.37 6.69
N THR A 19 3.60 -9.69 6.51
CA THR A 19 3.89 -10.37 5.24
C THR A 19 2.66 -10.59 4.36
N GLN A 20 1.44 -10.64 4.92
CA GLN A 20 0.21 -10.97 4.19
C GLN A 20 -0.64 -9.74 3.82
N ILE A 21 -0.42 -8.59 4.44
CA ILE A 21 -1.24 -7.38 4.25
C ILE A 21 -0.44 -6.25 3.63
N THR A 22 -1.12 -5.39 2.87
CA THR A 22 -0.60 -4.12 2.38
C THR A 22 -1.60 -2.99 2.67
N ILE A 23 -1.08 -1.86 3.13
CA ILE A 23 -1.77 -0.59 3.22
C ILE A 23 -1.41 0.20 1.95
N PHE A 24 -2.34 0.25 1.01
CA PHE A 24 -2.13 0.88 -0.30
C PHE A 24 -2.81 2.24 -0.36
N VAL A 25 -2.04 3.29 -0.61
CA VAL A 25 -2.49 4.67 -0.64
C VAL A 25 -2.62 5.15 -2.09
N VAL A 26 -3.80 5.64 -2.44
CA VAL A 26 -4.08 6.30 -3.71
C VAL A 26 -4.15 7.80 -3.44
N PRO A 27 -3.18 8.61 -3.90
CA PRO A 27 -3.23 10.05 -3.72
C PRO A 27 -4.38 10.68 -4.53
N PRO A 28 -4.83 11.89 -4.16
CA PRO A 28 -5.77 12.69 -4.94
C PRO A 28 -5.35 12.91 -6.40
N ILE A 29 -5.90 12.12 -7.31
CA ILE A 29 -5.67 12.23 -8.76
C ILE A 29 -6.99 12.54 -9.47
N GLY A 30 -6.97 13.05 -10.70
CA GLY A 30 -8.20 13.47 -11.40
C GLY A 30 -9.33 12.42 -11.43
N ALA A 31 -8.99 11.12 -11.45
CA ALA A 31 -9.95 10.02 -11.39
C ALA A 31 -10.49 9.70 -9.98
N VAL A 32 -9.75 10.06 -8.92
CA VAL A 32 -10.12 9.87 -7.51
C VAL A 32 -9.79 11.15 -6.75
N PRO A 33 -10.66 12.18 -6.81
CA PRO A 33 -10.35 13.53 -6.33
C PRO A 33 -10.01 13.61 -4.84
N GLU A 34 -10.64 12.76 -4.02
CA GLU A 34 -10.44 12.72 -2.56
C GLU A 34 -9.21 11.90 -2.15
N GLY A 35 -8.64 11.10 -3.07
CA GLY A 35 -7.74 10.01 -2.72
C GLY A 35 -8.40 8.97 -1.81
N ARG A 36 -7.71 7.85 -1.58
CA ARG A 36 -8.18 6.74 -0.72
C ARG A 36 -7.00 6.00 -0.13
N THR A 37 -7.20 5.35 1.01
CA THR A 37 -6.31 4.31 1.50
C THR A 37 -7.06 2.99 1.52
N VAL A 38 -6.46 1.90 1.04
CA VAL A 38 -7.07 0.56 1.09
C VAL A 38 -6.16 -0.39 1.83
N ILE A 39 -6.75 -1.22 2.69
CA ILE A 39 -6.06 -2.35 3.31
C ILE A 39 -6.43 -3.57 2.47
N MET A 40 -5.44 -4.27 1.96
CA MET A 40 -5.61 -5.36 1.01
C MET A 40 -4.68 -6.52 1.33
N LEU A 41 -5.00 -7.71 0.81
CA LEU A 41 -4.04 -8.81 0.79
C LEU A 41 -2.84 -8.43 -0.07
N ARG A 42 -1.66 -8.90 0.32
CA ARG A 42 -0.41 -8.51 -0.31
C ARG A 42 -0.30 -9.05 -1.73
N LEU A 43 0.17 -8.20 -2.64
CA LEU A 43 0.57 -8.57 -3.98
C LEU A 43 2.08 -8.76 -4.06
N ASN A 44 2.56 -9.62 -4.97
CA ASN A 44 3.98 -9.94 -5.16
C ASN A 44 4.90 -8.74 -5.48
N LYS A 45 4.35 -7.54 -5.67
CA LYS A 45 5.12 -6.30 -5.96
C LYS A 45 4.81 -5.14 -4.99
N THR A 46 4.06 -5.40 -3.92
CA THR A 46 3.68 -4.35 -2.96
C THR A 46 4.48 -4.42 -1.66
N ASN A 47 4.86 -3.24 -1.17
CA ASN A 47 5.40 -3.05 0.17
C ASN A 47 4.29 -3.05 1.22
N PHE A 48 4.64 -3.09 2.51
CA PHE A 48 3.64 -3.15 3.59
C PHE A 48 2.81 -1.86 3.63
N ILE A 49 3.48 -0.73 3.40
CA ILE A 49 2.85 0.55 3.07
C ILE A 49 3.33 0.89 1.67
N ASP A 50 2.38 1.12 0.76
CA ASP A 50 2.70 1.37 -0.64
C ASP A 50 1.70 2.34 -1.27
N SER A 51 2.01 2.82 -2.47
CA SER A 51 1.11 3.65 -3.26
C SER A 51 1.28 3.36 -4.74
N ALA A 52 0.33 3.84 -5.55
CA ALA A 52 0.44 3.80 -7.00
C ALA A 52 1.75 4.46 -7.48
N ASP A 53 2.07 5.63 -6.93
CA ASP A 53 3.27 6.40 -7.30
C ASP A 53 4.56 5.70 -6.88
N ALA A 54 4.60 5.16 -5.66
CA ALA A 54 5.77 4.42 -5.17
C ALA A 54 6.01 3.14 -6.00
N MET A 55 4.95 2.44 -6.39
CA MET A 55 5.06 1.32 -7.32
C MET A 55 5.57 1.77 -8.70
N CYS A 56 5.04 2.88 -9.23
CA CYS A 56 5.45 3.42 -10.52
C CYS A 56 6.93 3.78 -10.56
N GLU A 57 7.40 4.51 -9.54
CA GLU A 57 8.80 4.86 -9.38
C GLU A 57 9.68 3.60 -9.37
N ARG A 58 9.29 2.55 -8.65
CA ARG A 58 10.08 1.29 -8.58
C ARG A 58 10.05 0.46 -9.85
N ILE A 59 8.93 0.45 -10.59
CA ILE A 59 8.76 -0.40 -11.77
C ILE A 59 9.30 0.29 -13.03
N GLN A 60 9.14 1.60 -13.15
CA GLN A 60 9.39 2.36 -14.38
C GLN A 60 10.42 3.48 -14.22
N GLY A 61 10.90 3.76 -12.99
CA GLY A 61 11.83 4.86 -12.72
C GLY A 61 11.18 6.25 -12.74
N GLY A 62 9.84 6.32 -12.77
CA GLY A 62 9.09 7.57 -12.79
C GLY A 62 7.59 7.36 -12.64
N VAL A 63 6.86 8.46 -12.42
CA VAL A 63 5.40 8.46 -12.23
C VAL A 63 4.70 9.06 -13.45
N SER A 64 3.73 8.31 -14.00
CA SER A 64 2.87 8.76 -15.10
C SER A 64 1.41 8.40 -14.82
N LEU A 65 0.47 9.11 -15.45
CA LEU A 65 -0.96 8.81 -15.34
C LEU A 65 -1.28 7.39 -15.79
N LEU A 66 -0.62 6.91 -16.85
CA LEU A 66 -0.79 5.54 -17.35
C LEU A 66 -0.34 4.51 -16.31
N CYS A 67 0.81 4.74 -15.67
CA CYS A 67 1.29 3.85 -14.62
C CYS A 67 0.35 3.85 -13.40
N ARG A 68 -0.11 5.01 -12.95
CA ARG A 68 -1.10 5.14 -11.87
C ARG A 68 -2.37 4.34 -12.19
N GLY A 69 -2.88 4.47 -13.41
CA GLY A 69 -4.03 3.70 -13.88
C GLY A 69 -3.79 2.19 -13.86
N PHE A 70 -2.64 1.73 -14.39
CA PHE A 70 -2.30 0.30 -14.41
C PHE A 70 -2.13 -0.29 -13.02
N THR A 71 -1.44 0.39 -12.11
CA THR A 71 -1.23 -0.06 -10.74
C THR A 71 -2.54 -0.12 -9.96
N MET A 72 -3.41 0.88 -10.10
CA MET A 72 -4.75 0.85 -9.51
C MET A 72 -5.62 -0.27 -10.06
N ALA A 73 -5.62 -0.48 -11.38
CA ALA A 73 -6.34 -1.60 -12.00
C ALA A 73 -5.82 -2.95 -11.49
N ALA A 74 -4.49 -3.09 -11.33
CA ALA A 74 -3.90 -4.29 -10.77
C ALA A 74 -4.36 -4.54 -9.33
N VAL A 75 -4.43 -3.50 -8.49
CA VAL A 75 -4.92 -3.59 -7.11
C VAL A 75 -6.40 -3.98 -7.06
N VAL A 76 -7.25 -3.41 -7.92
CA VAL A 76 -8.69 -3.74 -7.91
C VAL A 76 -8.95 -5.16 -8.41
N ASN A 77 -8.16 -5.64 -9.38
CA ASN A 77 -8.44 -6.92 -10.06
C ASN A 77 -7.69 -8.12 -9.49
N ASN A 78 -6.55 -7.94 -8.81
CA ASN A 78 -5.67 -9.05 -8.41
C ASN A 78 -5.58 -9.27 -6.89
N THR A 79 -6.27 -8.47 -6.07
CA THR A 79 -6.26 -8.68 -4.61
C THR A 79 -7.63 -8.41 -3.98
N THR A 80 -7.81 -8.92 -2.77
CA THR A 80 -8.99 -8.69 -1.95
C THR A 80 -8.79 -7.46 -1.08
N ILE A 81 -9.69 -6.49 -1.22
CA ILE A 81 -9.74 -5.31 -0.35
C ILE A 81 -10.45 -5.70 0.94
N LEU A 82 -9.73 -5.61 2.06
CA LEU A 82 -10.23 -5.88 3.41
C LEU A 82 -10.93 -4.65 4.00
N ALA A 83 -10.41 -3.45 3.75
CA ALA A 83 -10.98 -2.21 4.25
C ALA A 83 -10.65 -1.01 3.35
N ARG A 84 -11.48 0.04 3.44
CA ARG A 84 -11.28 1.33 2.76
C ARG A 84 -11.31 2.44 3.80
N LEU A 85 -10.29 3.28 3.78
CA LEU A 85 -10.07 4.39 4.69
C LEU A 85 -9.89 5.69 3.88
N PRO A 86 -10.09 6.86 4.51
CA PRO A 86 -9.73 8.14 3.91
C PRO A 86 -8.25 8.19 3.49
N TYR A 87 -7.96 9.10 2.56
CA TYR A 87 -6.58 9.38 2.18
C TYR A 87 -5.75 9.83 3.40
N SER A 88 -4.51 9.33 3.47
CA SER A 88 -3.55 9.75 4.48
C SER A 88 -2.26 10.20 3.82
N ARG A 89 -1.95 11.50 3.95
CA ARG A 89 -0.72 12.09 3.41
C ARG A 89 0.54 11.50 4.07
N SER A 90 0.49 11.19 5.36
CA SER A 90 1.63 10.59 6.05
C SER A 90 1.95 9.20 5.51
N LEU A 91 0.94 8.35 5.30
CA LEU A 91 1.15 7.03 4.70
C LEU A 91 1.64 7.12 3.25
N TYR A 92 1.14 8.10 2.48
CA TYR A 92 1.63 8.38 1.14
C TYR A 92 3.13 8.74 1.15
N LEU A 93 3.55 9.68 1.99
CA LEU A 93 4.96 10.08 2.12
C LEU A 93 5.85 8.91 2.57
N VAL A 94 5.36 8.06 3.47
CA VAL A 94 6.08 6.84 3.86
C VAL A 94 6.28 5.92 2.65
N SER A 95 5.25 5.75 1.81
CA SER A 95 5.34 4.89 0.63
C SER A 95 6.35 5.38 -0.41
N THR A 96 6.47 6.70 -0.60
CA THR A 96 7.31 7.32 -1.64
C THR A 96 8.70 7.72 -1.14
N GLY A 97 9.04 7.44 0.12
CA GLY A 97 10.30 7.88 0.73
C GLY A 97 10.39 9.39 0.91
N GLY A 98 9.25 10.06 1.14
CA GLY A 98 9.16 11.51 1.35
C GLY A 98 8.97 12.34 0.08
N LYS A 99 8.99 11.72 -1.10
CA LYS A 99 8.73 12.41 -2.38
C LYS A 99 7.23 12.62 -2.60
N THR A 100 6.88 13.69 -3.31
CA THR A 100 5.52 13.92 -3.80
C THR A 100 5.56 14.08 -5.31
N TYR A 101 4.61 13.48 -6.00
CA TYR A 101 4.50 13.58 -7.45
C TYR A 101 3.23 14.35 -7.79
N ASP A 102 3.38 15.46 -8.50
CA ASP A 102 2.23 16.25 -8.96
C ASP A 102 1.38 15.46 -9.97
N ARG A 103 0.21 16.03 -10.28
CA ARG A 103 -0.85 15.38 -11.06
C ARG A 103 -0.43 15.07 -12.49
#